data_AF-A0A4S4G709-F1
#
_entry.id   AF-A0A4S4G709-F1
#
_cell.length_a   1.000
_cell.length_b   1.000
_cell.length_c   1.000
_cell.angle_alpha   90.00
_cell.angle_beta   90.00
_cell.angle_gamma   90.00
#
_symmetry.space_group_name_H-M   'P 1'
#
loop_
_entity.id
_entity.type
_entity.pdbx_description
1 polymer ?
#
loop_
_entity_poly.entity_id
_entity_poly.type
_entity_poly.pdbx_seq_one_letter_code
_entity_poly.pdbx_strand_id
1 'polypeptide(L)'
;MASCDHCGASLTDNAANCPACGMVAGSHAPAGTEAGPTSGQPTAPTPKRKGRAFKIALLIIVALVVLGCFAQCACCSLKDANGSRGREYDWPTGKLAQMLPPMDAKCANVLEGESSLSIRVEEGVTKERYESYVSQCKERGFSVDSESDEDEYSAYNEEGYHLKLRFSEYGDPDINIDLYAPRTNGELAWPDHGLAALLPVPGKAKGSVAVDTSSQFQAYVGDMSEEEFKSYADACMDKGFTVDYSSDEKYFTADDAMGNSLRLEYQGFNTMYVSMYASREEDEEGVDAASNASAEDADSANAGNAGSAPTPVPARSDTGFDLSGTIEPAVMLDNDVLKVEATGLEYRNDNAYLELAITNKTKSEISVTTSTLGYSANYVNDCMMSEGYISSDIPAGETVEEEACYDLQELQLEGLQGIGEIGLGLRVVNEDYDELFKDMIAVRTSLYGAEGIDAGTFADSVLNPAYLNGMDLQAKMAVSDAQDVGSSGIVVQSAGIFTNRDGDKAAMVEFKNNSDKTVRVAASDITVDGTMVYEGLWTSNLIAAGKRALMDDIHLSYMAEENANQLDLSNVRELGMKVAVYDANDNTILKPTEVNIAF
;
A
#
# COMPACT_ATOMS: atom_id res chain seq x y z
N MET A 1 -24.31 37.94 43.61
CA MET A 1 -23.21 37.24 42.91
C MET A 1 -23.36 37.54 41.44
N ALA A 2 -22.47 38.35 40.89
CA ALA A 2 -22.41 38.60 39.45
C ALA A 2 -21.82 37.36 38.75
N SER A 3 -22.21 37.08 37.52
CA SER A 3 -21.61 36.03 36.68
C SER A 3 -20.83 36.67 35.53
N CYS A 4 -19.76 36.03 35.06
CA CYS A 4 -18.98 36.50 33.92
C CYS A 4 -19.76 36.33 32.61
N ASP A 5 -19.95 37.41 31.85
CA ASP A 5 -20.73 37.37 30.59
C ASP A 5 -20.07 36.57 29.46
N HIS A 6 -18.77 36.25 29.59
CA HIS A 6 -18.06 35.44 28.60
C HIS A 6 -18.11 33.94 28.90
N CYS A 7 -18.00 33.52 30.17
CA CYS A 7 -17.88 32.10 30.53
C CYS A 7 -18.87 31.61 31.59
N GLY A 8 -19.73 32.49 32.12
CA GLY A 8 -20.80 32.13 33.06
C GLY A 8 -20.36 31.89 34.51
N ALA A 9 -19.06 31.96 34.82
CA ALA A 9 -18.55 31.70 36.17
C ALA A 9 -18.98 32.77 37.20
N SER A 10 -19.31 32.35 38.42
CA SER A 10 -19.67 33.23 39.54
C SER A 10 -18.48 34.09 39.98
N LEU A 11 -18.65 35.40 39.98
CA LEU A 11 -17.66 36.38 40.43
C LEU A 11 -17.90 36.75 41.89
N THR A 12 -16.81 36.85 42.65
CA THR A 12 -16.81 37.45 43.99
C THR A 12 -16.80 38.98 43.87
N ASP A 13 -17.48 39.66 44.80
CA ASP A 13 -17.64 41.10 44.74
C ASP A 13 -16.26 41.80 44.79
N ASN A 14 -16.01 42.70 43.82
CA ASN A 14 -14.77 43.45 43.56
C ASN A 14 -13.61 42.74 42.82
N ALA A 15 -13.82 41.61 42.14
CA ALA A 15 -12.81 41.05 41.24
C ALA A 15 -12.67 41.88 39.94
N ALA A 16 -11.49 42.46 39.68
CA ALA A 16 -11.22 43.25 38.48
C ALA A 16 -11.19 42.39 37.20
N ASN A 17 -10.74 41.14 37.32
CA ASN A 17 -10.67 40.16 36.24
C ASN A 17 -11.33 38.85 36.68
N CYS A 18 -11.92 38.11 35.73
CA CYS A 18 -12.49 36.79 36.00
C CYS A 18 -11.38 35.78 36.34
N PRO A 19 -11.41 35.08 37.48
CA PRO A 19 -10.37 34.14 37.86
C PRO A 19 -10.32 32.87 36.99
N ALA A 20 -11.39 32.57 36.24
CA ALA A 20 -11.44 31.39 35.37
C ALA A 20 -10.90 31.64 33.96
N CYS A 21 -11.06 32.86 33.42
CA CYS A 21 -10.67 33.16 32.03
C CYS A 21 -9.82 34.42 31.86
N GLY A 22 -9.52 35.15 32.94
CA GLY A 22 -8.61 36.30 32.94
C GLY A 22 -9.16 37.61 32.37
N MET A 23 -10.39 37.63 31.83
CA MET A 23 -10.99 38.81 31.19
C MET A 23 -11.43 39.88 32.20
N VAL A 24 -11.19 41.15 31.86
CA VAL A 24 -11.54 42.33 32.67
C VAL A 24 -13.06 42.51 32.71
N ALA A 25 -13.62 42.74 33.89
CA ALA A 25 -15.06 42.92 34.06
C ALA A 25 -15.54 44.25 33.44
N GLY A 26 -16.31 44.19 32.34
CA GLY A 26 -17.19 45.26 31.88
C GLY A 26 -16.66 46.25 30.83
N SER A 27 -16.41 45.82 29.58
CA SER A 27 -16.36 46.77 28.46
C SER A 27 -17.13 46.27 27.22
N HIS A 28 -18.11 47.08 26.80
CA HIS A 28 -18.96 46.92 25.61
C HIS A 28 -18.25 47.39 24.33
N ALA A 29 -18.54 46.73 23.21
CA ALA A 29 -18.16 47.18 21.87
C ALA A 29 -19.22 48.12 21.25
N PRO A 30 -18.82 49.06 20.37
CA PRO A 30 -19.72 49.55 19.33
C PRO A 30 -19.13 49.48 17.90
N ALA A 31 -20.04 49.51 16.92
CA ALA A 31 -19.84 49.31 15.49
C ALA A 31 -19.63 50.61 14.67
N GLY A 32 -18.98 50.50 13.49
CA GLY A 32 -19.32 51.29 12.28
C GLY A 32 -18.29 52.27 11.67
N THR A 33 -17.79 51.91 10.47
CA THR A 33 -17.51 52.72 9.23
C THR A 33 -16.34 53.73 9.05
N GLU A 34 -15.47 53.37 8.07
CA GLU A 34 -14.82 54.11 6.94
C GLU A 34 -13.66 55.16 7.03
N ALA A 35 -12.69 54.92 6.11
CA ALA A 35 -11.70 55.76 5.39
C ALA A 35 -10.35 56.22 6.03
N GLY A 36 -9.22 55.88 5.37
CA GLY A 36 -7.80 56.14 5.76
C GLY A 36 -7.22 57.50 5.29
N PRO A 37 -5.90 57.68 4.99
CA PRO A 37 -4.69 56.86 5.20
C PRO A 37 -3.51 57.62 5.91
N THR A 38 -2.51 56.94 6.49
CA THR A 38 -1.03 57.15 6.31
C THR A 38 -0.13 56.50 7.39
N SER A 39 0.95 55.87 6.87
CA SER A 39 2.33 55.69 7.38
C SER A 39 2.67 54.78 8.58
N GLY A 40 3.60 53.83 8.31
CA GLY A 40 4.67 53.43 9.25
C GLY A 40 4.69 51.97 9.75
N GLN A 41 5.43 51.09 9.05
CA GLN A 41 5.84 49.71 9.42
C GLN A 41 6.45 49.55 10.83
N PRO A 42 6.73 48.32 11.35
CA PRO A 42 6.42 46.97 10.84
C PRO A 42 5.75 46.05 11.88
N THR A 43 4.66 45.37 11.52
CA THR A 43 4.10 44.28 12.35
C THR A 43 4.74 42.94 11.99
N ALA A 44 5.29 42.27 13.01
CA ALA A 44 5.64 40.86 12.98
C ALA A 44 4.44 40.02 12.48
N PRO A 45 4.67 38.94 11.71
CA PRO A 45 3.59 38.10 11.24
C PRO A 45 2.88 37.46 12.45
N THR A 46 1.58 37.68 12.53
CA THR A 46 0.66 36.91 13.36
C THR A 46 0.83 35.43 13.06
N PRO A 47 0.84 34.54 14.07
CA PRO A 47 0.91 33.11 13.81
C PRO A 47 -0.35 32.70 13.05
N LYS A 48 -0.18 32.26 11.80
CA LYS A 48 -1.21 31.53 11.07
C LYS A 48 -1.60 30.35 11.95
N ARG A 49 -2.88 30.25 12.31
CA ARG A 49 -3.48 28.99 12.78
C ARG A 49 -3.28 27.98 11.64
N LYS A 50 -2.22 27.18 11.71
CA LYS A 50 -2.04 26.02 10.83
C LYS A 50 -3.16 25.05 11.19
N GLY A 51 -4.02 24.81 10.20
CA GLY A 51 -5.18 23.97 10.31
C GLY A 51 -4.79 22.54 10.68
N ARG A 52 -5.75 21.88 11.31
CA ARG A 52 -5.84 20.45 11.67
C ARG A 52 -5.56 19.45 10.53
N ALA A 53 -5.11 19.90 9.35
CA ALA A 53 -4.96 19.13 8.12
C ALA A 53 -3.73 18.20 8.12
N PHE A 54 -2.68 18.49 8.91
CA PHE A 54 -1.45 17.67 8.91
C PHE A 54 -1.62 16.33 9.65
N LYS A 55 -2.60 16.23 10.55
CA LYS A 55 -2.93 14.97 11.25
C LYS A 55 -3.70 13.99 10.38
N ILE A 56 -4.31 14.46 9.29
CA ILE A 56 -5.05 13.62 8.35
C ILE A 56 -4.08 13.01 7.33
N ALA A 57 -3.06 13.74 6.88
CA ALA A 57 -2.05 13.22 5.95
C ALA A 57 -1.19 12.07 6.52
N LEU A 58 -0.82 12.11 7.80
CA LEU A 58 -0.03 11.03 8.43
C LEU A 58 -0.88 9.77 8.73
N LEU A 59 -2.17 9.96 9.05
CA LEU A 59 -3.14 8.87 9.17
C LEU A 59 -3.46 8.26 7.81
N ILE A 60 -3.46 9.04 6.72
CA ILE A 60 -3.60 8.55 5.34
C ILE A 60 -2.37 7.72 4.93
N ILE A 61 -1.15 8.08 5.31
CA ILE A 61 0.05 7.30 4.97
C ILE A 61 0.12 5.99 5.78
N VAL A 62 -0.24 6.00 7.06
CA VAL A 62 -0.30 4.76 7.86
C VAL A 62 -1.50 3.89 7.45
N ALA A 63 -2.64 4.49 7.09
CA ALA A 63 -3.76 3.76 6.52
C ALA A 63 -3.43 3.20 5.13
N LEU A 64 -2.64 3.88 4.28
CA LEU A 64 -2.21 3.37 2.97
C LEU A 64 -1.07 2.36 3.04
N VAL A 65 -0.21 2.38 4.06
CA VAL A 65 0.78 1.31 4.32
C VAL A 65 0.12 0.09 4.97
N VAL A 66 -0.97 0.28 5.72
CA VAL A 66 -1.80 -0.82 6.25
C VAL A 66 -2.82 -1.32 5.20
N LEU A 67 -3.28 -0.48 4.27
CA LEU A 67 -4.15 -0.82 3.12
C LEU A 67 -3.38 -1.34 1.90
N GLY A 68 -2.11 -1.00 1.75
CA GLY A 68 -1.18 -1.67 0.83
C GLY A 68 -0.90 -3.13 1.22
N CYS A 69 -1.16 -3.50 2.48
CA CYS A 69 -1.21 -4.90 2.92
C CYS A 69 -2.57 -5.57 2.69
N PHE A 70 -3.62 -4.85 2.26
CA PHE A 70 -4.92 -5.43 1.89
C PHE A 70 -5.02 -5.77 0.40
N ALA A 71 -4.15 -5.24 -0.47
CA ALA A 71 -3.93 -5.81 -1.81
C ALA A 71 -3.13 -7.13 -1.76
N GLN A 72 -2.53 -7.46 -0.61
CA GLN A 72 -1.74 -8.68 -0.43
C GLN A 72 -2.60 -9.91 -0.07
N CYS A 73 -3.92 -9.86 -0.28
CA CYS A 73 -4.80 -10.99 -0.08
C CYS A 73 -6.10 -10.89 -0.90
N ALA A 74 -5.98 -10.94 -2.23
CA ALA A 74 -7.03 -11.54 -3.06
C ALA A 74 -7.15 -13.08 -2.82
N CYS A 75 -6.48 -13.62 -1.80
CA CYS A 75 -6.55 -15.00 -1.34
C CYS A 75 -7.66 -15.25 -0.29
N CYS A 76 -8.66 -14.36 -0.18
CA CYS A 76 -9.67 -14.43 0.88
C CYS A 76 -11.10 -14.54 0.34
N SER A 77 -11.59 -15.79 0.36
CA SER A 77 -13.00 -16.21 0.36
C SER A 77 -13.74 -16.23 -0.98
N LEU A 78 -13.68 -17.36 -1.72
CA LEU A 78 -14.45 -17.55 -2.94
C LEU A 78 -15.00 -18.95 -3.16
N LYS A 79 -16.33 -19.09 -3.24
CA LYS A 79 -16.99 -20.38 -3.44
C LYS A 79 -16.99 -20.80 -4.93
N ASP A 80 -16.71 -22.06 -5.20
CA ASP A 80 -16.82 -22.63 -6.55
C ASP A 80 -18.28 -22.92 -6.96
N ALA A 81 -18.49 -23.30 -8.22
CA ALA A 81 -19.81 -23.50 -8.84
C ALA A 81 -20.67 -24.62 -8.20
N ASN A 82 -20.13 -25.37 -7.24
CA ASN A 82 -20.84 -26.35 -6.41
C ASN A 82 -21.16 -25.86 -5.00
N GLY A 83 -20.77 -24.63 -4.64
CA GLY A 83 -20.99 -24.03 -3.33
C GLY A 83 -19.93 -24.36 -2.28
N SER A 84 -18.76 -24.89 -2.66
CA SER A 84 -17.61 -25.11 -1.75
C SER A 84 -16.77 -23.85 -1.64
N ARG A 85 -16.41 -23.43 -0.40
CA ARG A 85 -15.62 -22.22 -0.09
C ARG A 85 -14.14 -22.42 -0.38
N GLY A 86 -13.58 -21.69 -1.35
CA GLY A 86 -12.15 -21.69 -1.68
C GLY A 86 -11.60 -23.07 -2.02
N ARG A 87 -10.30 -23.16 -2.29
CA ARG A 87 -9.62 -24.45 -2.14
C ARG A 87 -9.52 -24.74 -0.64
N GLU A 88 -10.15 -25.81 -0.20
CA GLU A 88 -10.02 -26.32 1.17
C GLU A 88 -8.65 -27.01 1.32
N TYR A 89 -7.79 -26.46 2.16
CA TYR A 89 -6.47 -27.04 2.46
C TYR A 89 -6.56 -27.97 3.67
N ASP A 90 -5.73 -29.01 3.67
CA ASP A 90 -5.45 -29.76 4.89
C ASP A 90 -4.67 -28.88 5.89
N TRP A 91 -4.79 -29.19 7.18
CA TRP A 91 -3.99 -28.53 8.20
C TRP A 91 -2.49 -28.67 7.88
N PRO A 92 -1.71 -27.58 7.90
CA PRO A 92 -0.30 -27.63 7.51
C PRO A 92 0.52 -28.56 8.41
N THR A 93 1.51 -29.21 7.81
CA THR A 93 2.43 -30.11 8.51
C THR A 93 3.84 -29.55 8.63
N GLY A 94 4.07 -28.28 8.27
CA GLY A 94 5.38 -27.66 8.39
C GLY A 94 5.78 -27.42 9.84
N LYS A 95 6.99 -26.89 10.03
CA LYS A 95 7.65 -26.80 11.33
C LYS A 95 6.87 -25.90 12.30
N LEU A 96 6.34 -24.78 11.82
CA LEU A 96 5.59 -23.84 12.65
C LEU A 96 4.21 -24.42 12.97
N ALA A 97 3.56 -25.07 12.02
CA ALA A 97 2.24 -25.66 12.21
C ALA A 97 2.24 -26.79 13.26
N GLN A 98 3.33 -27.55 13.36
CA GLN A 98 3.48 -28.60 14.38
C GLN A 98 3.50 -28.07 15.82
N MET A 99 3.81 -26.78 16.02
CA MET A 99 3.78 -26.15 17.35
C MET A 99 2.34 -25.94 17.85
N LEU A 100 1.39 -25.80 16.92
CA LEU A 100 -0.02 -25.54 17.21
C LEU A 100 -0.82 -26.85 17.35
N PRO A 101 -1.90 -26.86 18.12
CA PRO A 101 -2.86 -27.95 18.08
C PRO A 101 -3.52 -27.96 16.69
N PRO A 102 -3.63 -29.12 16.00
CA PRO A 102 -4.35 -29.18 14.74
C PRO A 102 -5.85 -29.01 14.98
N MET A 103 -6.54 -28.36 14.04
CA MET A 103 -8.00 -28.36 14.01
C MET A 103 -8.51 -29.49 13.13
N ASP A 104 -9.55 -30.18 13.58
CA ASP A 104 -10.34 -31.11 12.74
C ASP A 104 -11.29 -30.30 11.84
N ALA A 105 -10.70 -29.54 10.93
CA ALA A 105 -11.35 -28.70 9.93
C ALA A 105 -10.40 -28.47 8.76
N LYS A 106 -10.96 -28.25 7.59
CA LYS A 106 -10.23 -27.71 6.45
C LYS A 106 -9.90 -26.25 6.65
N CYS A 107 -8.73 -25.85 6.18
CA CYS A 107 -8.28 -24.47 6.19
C CYS A 107 -8.77 -23.79 4.90
N ALA A 108 -9.30 -22.58 5.03
CA ALA A 108 -9.63 -21.73 3.88
C ALA A 108 -8.35 -21.13 3.25
N ASN A 109 -7.32 -20.91 4.06
CA ASN A 109 -6.03 -20.40 3.61
C ASN A 109 -4.91 -20.91 4.54
N VAL A 110 -3.74 -21.19 3.96
CA VAL A 110 -2.50 -21.54 4.65
C VAL A 110 -1.32 -20.86 3.95
N LEU A 111 -0.59 -20.03 4.69
CA LEU A 111 0.68 -19.44 4.29
C LEU A 111 1.73 -19.81 5.34
N GLU A 112 2.68 -20.68 5.00
CA GLU A 112 3.78 -21.05 5.89
C GLU A 112 5.12 -20.68 5.25
N GLY A 113 5.83 -19.74 5.88
CA GLY A 113 7.21 -19.38 5.56
C GLY A 113 8.18 -19.85 6.64
N GLU A 114 9.44 -19.43 6.55
CA GLU A 114 10.47 -19.85 7.52
C GLU A 114 10.25 -19.24 8.92
N SER A 115 9.75 -18.01 8.99
CA SER A 115 9.62 -17.22 10.22
C SER A 115 8.18 -16.85 10.59
N SER A 116 7.20 -17.23 9.78
CA SER A 116 5.79 -16.93 10.03
C SER A 116 4.86 -17.96 9.42
N LEU A 117 3.75 -18.21 10.10
CA LEU A 117 2.64 -19.04 9.66
C LEU A 117 1.35 -18.22 9.80
N SER A 118 0.50 -18.25 8.78
CA SER A 118 -0.86 -17.72 8.82
C SER A 118 -1.83 -18.78 8.32
N ILE A 119 -2.87 -19.06 9.10
CA ILE A 119 -3.94 -20.01 8.75
C ILE A 119 -5.28 -19.30 8.95
N ARG A 120 -6.17 -19.41 7.96
CA ARG A 120 -7.58 -19.08 8.13
C ARG A 120 -8.43 -20.34 8.12
N VAL A 121 -9.30 -20.48 9.12
CA VAL A 121 -10.28 -21.56 9.21
C VAL A 121 -11.68 -20.95 9.19
N GLU A 122 -12.55 -21.42 8.29
CA GLU A 122 -13.96 -21.00 8.20
C GLU A 122 -14.92 -22.18 8.50
N GLU A 123 -14.45 -23.42 8.37
CA GLU A 123 -15.30 -24.61 8.47
C GLU A 123 -15.77 -24.85 9.91
N GLY A 124 -17.08 -24.69 10.13
CA GLY A 124 -17.72 -25.00 11.41
C GLY A 124 -17.16 -24.16 12.56
N VAL A 125 -16.71 -22.93 12.26
CA VAL A 125 -16.27 -21.97 13.27
C VAL A 125 -17.49 -21.45 14.04
N THR A 126 -17.37 -21.50 15.36
CA THR A 126 -18.28 -20.86 16.32
C THR A 126 -17.44 -20.23 17.42
N LYS A 127 -18.05 -19.35 18.21
CA LYS A 127 -17.40 -18.75 19.37
C LYS A 127 -16.84 -19.81 20.33
N GLU A 128 -17.62 -20.85 20.62
CA GLU A 128 -17.21 -21.93 21.51
C GLU A 128 -16.03 -22.74 20.94
N ARG A 129 -15.99 -22.92 19.61
CA ARG A 129 -14.87 -23.58 18.94
C ARG A 129 -13.60 -22.74 19.03
N TYR A 130 -13.71 -21.43 18.85
CA TYR A 130 -12.60 -20.49 19.03
C TYR A 130 -12.07 -20.53 20.47
N GLU A 131 -12.94 -20.40 21.48
CA GLU A 131 -12.55 -20.45 22.90
C GLU A 131 -11.90 -21.80 23.28
N SER A 132 -12.40 -22.90 22.72
CA SER A 132 -11.80 -24.22 22.84
C SER A 132 -10.41 -24.29 22.20
N TYR A 133 -10.23 -23.67 21.03
CA TYR A 133 -8.94 -23.63 20.34
C TYR A 133 -7.91 -22.78 21.09
N VAL A 134 -8.32 -21.63 21.63
CA VAL A 134 -7.51 -20.80 22.54
C VAL A 134 -7.03 -21.63 23.74
N SER A 135 -7.92 -22.44 24.33
CA SER A 135 -7.58 -23.31 25.47
C SER A 135 -6.54 -24.38 25.10
N GLN A 136 -6.67 -25.00 23.93
CA GLN A 136 -5.68 -25.97 23.43
C GLN A 136 -4.33 -25.30 23.14
N CYS A 137 -4.31 -24.07 22.63
CA CYS A 137 -3.07 -23.32 22.41
C CYS A 137 -2.36 -23.01 23.73
N LYS A 138 -3.12 -22.67 24.78
CA LYS A 138 -2.59 -22.52 26.15
C LYS A 138 -1.98 -23.82 26.67
N GLU A 139 -2.63 -24.96 26.44
CA GLU A 139 -2.10 -26.29 26.80
C GLU A 139 -0.83 -26.65 26.02
N ARG A 140 -0.65 -26.10 24.80
CA ARG A 140 0.58 -26.20 24.00
C ARG A 140 1.68 -25.22 24.44
N GLY A 141 1.46 -24.45 25.49
CA GLY A 141 2.47 -23.58 26.11
C GLY A 141 2.40 -22.11 25.66
N PHE A 142 1.44 -21.73 24.83
CA PHE A 142 1.19 -20.32 24.51
C PHE A 142 0.42 -19.65 25.65
N SER A 143 1.13 -19.29 26.71
CA SER A 143 0.55 -18.67 27.91
C SER A 143 1.43 -17.56 28.52
N VAL A 144 2.60 -17.32 27.96
CA VAL A 144 3.52 -16.26 28.42
C VAL A 144 3.04 -14.92 27.88
N ASP A 145 3.02 -13.89 28.73
CA ASP A 145 2.54 -12.54 28.43
C ASP A 145 1.23 -12.51 27.65
N SER A 146 0.29 -13.35 28.07
CA SER A 146 -0.96 -13.52 27.34
C SER A 146 -1.88 -12.32 27.49
N GLU A 147 -2.42 -11.86 26.38
CA GLU A 147 -3.46 -10.87 26.26
C GLU A 147 -4.68 -11.51 25.60
N SER A 148 -5.87 -11.15 26.07
CA SER A 148 -7.12 -11.69 25.55
C SER A 148 -8.22 -10.66 25.70
N ASP A 149 -9.01 -10.49 24.66
CA ASP A 149 -10.32 -9.85 24.75
C ASP A 149 -11.41 -10.82 24.29
N GLU A 150 -12.55 -10.29 23.85
CA GLU A 150 -13.64 -11.13 23.37
C GLU A 150 -13.21 -11.92 22.13
N ASP A 151 -12.63 -11.27 21.12
CA ASP A 151 -12.42 -11.81 19.78
C ASP A 151 -10.95 -12.08 19.46
N GLU A 152 -10.02 -11.67 20.31
CA GLU A 152 -8.58 -11.81 20.09
C GLU A 152 -7.89 -12.52 21.25
N TYR A 153 -6.87 -13.31 20.92
CA TYR A 153 -5.95 -13.93 21.86
C TYR A 153 -4.53 -13.82 21.36
N SER A 154 -3.63 -13.29 22.18
CA SER A 154 -2.22 -13.11 21.86
C SER A 154 -1.37 -13.67 23.00
N ALA A 155 -0.40 -14.52 22.71
CA ALA A 155 0.50 -15.06 23.75
C ALA A 155 1.80 -15.59 23.15
N TYR A 156 2.83 -15.64 23.99
CA TYR A 156 4.11 -16.26 23.68
C TYR A 156 4.20 -17.68 24.26
N ASN A 157 5.03 -18.52 23.66
CA ASN A 157 5.53 -19.73 24.32
C ASN A 157 6.89 -19.46 25.01
N GLU A 158 7.41 -20.44 25.76
CA GLU A 158 8.68 -20.31 26.48
C GLU A 158 9.90 -20.10 25.56
N GLU A 159 9.78 -20.47 24.28
CA GLU A 159 10.82 -20.28 23.26
C GLU A 159 10.72 -18.92 22.54
N GLY A 160 9.70 -18.11 22.86
CA GLY A 160 9.49 -16.77 22.31
C GLY A 160 8.70 -16.70 21.01
N TYR A 161 8.05 -17.79 20.59
CA TYR A 161 7.17 -17.76 19.43
C TYR A 161 5.89 -17.04 19.80
N HIS A 162 5.44 -16.12 18.94
CA HIS A 162 4.27 -15.27 19.22
C HIS A 162 3.06 -15.79 18.45
N LEU A 163 2.05 -16.27 19.18
CA LEU A 163 0.76 -16.66 18.63
C LEU A 163 -0.22 -15.48 18.74
N LYS A 164 -0.92 -15.20 17.64
CA LYS A 164 -2.10 -14.35 17.59
C LYS A 164 -3.26 -15.12 16.99
N LEU A 165 -4.40 -15.10 17.67
CA LEU A 165 -5.66 -15.66 17.22
C LEU A 165 -6.67 -14.53 17.14
N ARG A 166 -7.44 -14.50 16.05
CA ARG A 166 -8.54 -13.56 15.86
C ARG A 166 -9.76 -14.31 15.39
N PHE A 167 -10.87 -14.13 16.10
CA PHE A 167 -12.19 -14.59 15.74
C PHE A 167 -12.96 -13.47 15.06
N SER A 168 -13.63 -13.77 13.96
CA SER A 168 -14.59 -12.87 13.33
C SER A 168 -15.94 -13.55 13.25
N GLU A 169 -16.99 -12.87 13.73
CA GLU A 169 -18.38 -13.24 13.46
C GLU A 169 -19.01 -12.44 12.31
N TYR A 170 -18.28 -11.48 11.74
CA TYR A 170 -18.75 -10.63 10.65
C TYR A 170 -18.65 -11.37 9.31
N GLY A 171 -19.79 -11.60 8.68
CA GLY A 171 -19.88 -12.35 7.42
C GLY A 171 -19.91 -13.86 7.64
N ASP A 172 -19.03 -14.60 6.97
CA ASP A 172 -18.79 -16.03 7.25
C ASP A 172 -17.83 -16.14 8.44
N PRO A 173 -18.21 -16.77 9.57
CA PRO A 173 -17.36 -16.82 10.74
C PRO A 173 -16.03 -17.51 10.49
N ASP A 174 -14.95 -16.91 10.97
CA ASP A 174 -13.60 -17.40 10.75
C ASP A 174 -12.69 -17.25 11.98
N ILE A 175 -11.62 -18.06 11.98
CA ILE A 175 -10.51 -17.92 12.92
C ILE A 175 -9.25 -17.70 12.08
N ASN A 176 -8.60 -16.55 12.27
CA ASN A 176 -7.24 -16.31 11.79
C ASN A 176 -6.25 -16.69 12.88
N ILE A 177 -5.21 -17.44 12.47
CA ILE A 177 -4.20 -18.03 13.34
C ILE A 177 -2.85 -17.62 12.78
N ASP A 178 -2.17 -16.70 13.46
CA ASP A 178 -0.84 -16.25 13.08
C ASP A 178 0.18 -16.69 14.11
N LEU A 179 1.29 -17.28 13.66
CA LEU A 179 2.41 -17.68 14.51
C LEU A 179 3.71 -17.11 13.95
N TYR A 180 4.42 -16.35 14.77
CA TYR A 180 5.69 -15.72 14.41
C TYR A 180 6.86 -16.34 15.15
N ALA A 181 7.97 -16.57 14.44
CA ALA A 181 9.21 -17.00 15.05
C ALA A 181 9.82 -15.91 15.95
N PRO A 182 10.57 -16.28 17.00
CA PRO A 182 11.16 -15.32 17.93
C PRO A 182 12.16 -14.42 17.21
N ARG A 183 12.02 -13.10 17.36
CA ARG A 183 12.92 -12.10 16.74
C ARG A 183 14.18 -11.81 17.57
N THR A 184 14.25 -12.36 18.79
CA THR A 184 15.30 -12.05 19.78
C THR A 184 16.19 -13.25 20.14
N ASN A 185 16.17 -14.33 19.35
CA ASN A 185 17.01 -15.51 19.59
C ASN A 185 18.47 -15.37 19.08
N GLY A 186 18.77 -14.28 18.35
CA GLY A 186 20.13 -13.97 17.87
C GLY A 186 20.99 -13.21 18.89
N GLU A 187 22.28 -13.10 18.59
CA GLU A 187 23.18 -12.19 19.30
C GLU A 187 23.01 -10.76 18.77
N LEU A 188 22.75 -9.80 19.65
CA LEU A 188 22.61 -8.40 19.29
C LEU A 188 23.97 -7.70 19.27
N ALA A 189 24.41 -7.32 18.07
CA ALA A 189 25.48 -6.35 17.86
C ALA A 189 24.85 -4.98 17.57
N TRP A 190 24.89 -4.06 18.53
CA TRP A 190 24.34 -2.72 18.33
C TRP A 190 25.24 -1.89 17.41
N PRO A 191 24.75 -1.33 16.29
CA PRO A 191 25.57 -0.53 15.40
C PRO A 191 26.06 0.75 16.08
N ASP A 192 27.31 1.14 15.80
CA ASP A 192 27.96 2.35 16.31
C ASP A 192 27.99 3.50 15.30
N HIS A 193 27.19 3.39 14.23
CA HIS A 193 27.06 4.34 13.13
C HIS A 193 25.57 4.60 12.80
N GLY A 194 25.32 5.44 11.79
CA GLY A 194 23.98 5.72 11.29
C GLY A 194 23.01 6.26 12.35
N LEU A 195 21.73 5.95 12.19
CA LEU A 195 20.67 6.34 13.12
C LEU A 195 20.82 5.66 14.49
N ALA A 196 21.32 4.42 14.52
CA ALA A 196 21.53 3.67 15.77
C ALA A 196 22.51 4.36 16.73
N ALA A 197 23.52 5.07 16.20
CA ALA A 197 24.49 5.83 16.99
C ALA A 197 23.88 7.05 17.71
N LEU A 198 22.69 7.51 17.27
CA LEU A 198 21.96 8.59 17.93
C LEU A 198 21.30 8.12 19.24
N LEU A 199 21.09 6.80 19.39
CA LEU A 199 20.47 6.19 20.55
C LEU A 199 21.49 5.76 21.61
N PRO A 200 21.08 5.57 22.87
CA PRO A 200 21.91 4.88 23.85
C PRO A 200 22.08 3.41 23.47
N VAL A 201 23.23 2.80 23.74
CA VAL A 201 23.41 1.35 23.56
C VAL A 201 22.55 0.63 24.62
N PRO A 202 21.67 -0.32 24.24
CA PRO A 202 20.69 -0.89 25.17
C PRO A 202 21.28 -1.81 26.24
N GLY A 203 22.55 -2.22 26.10
CA GLY A 203 23.23 -3.07 27.09
C GLY A 203 22.71 -4.51 27.14
N LYS A 204 22.02 -4.96 26.10
CA LYS A 204 21.49 -6.32 25.95
C LYS A 204 22.26 -7.08 24.90
N ALA A 205 22.42 -8.39 25.13
CA ALA A 205 23.18 -9.28 24.27
C ALA A 205 22.31 -10.07 23.27
N LYS A 206 20.98 -10.06 23.46
CA LYS A 206 20.03 -10.77 22.62
C LYS A 206 19.20 -9.81 21.80
N GLY A 207 18.92 -10.19 20.55
CA GLY A 207 18.17 -9.33 19.63
C GLY A 207 18.52 -9.58 18.17
N SER A 208 18.08 -8.66 17.34
CA SER A 208 18.40 -8.60 15.91
C SER A 208 18.28 -7.17 15.41
N VAL A 209 19.06 -6.84 14.39
CA VAL A 209 18.88 -5.61 13.59
C VAL A 209 18.16 -6.05 12.32
N ALA A 210 17.00 -5.47 12.06
CA ALA A 210 16.17 -5.80 10.90
C ALA A 210 16.42 -4.84 9.73
N VAL A 211 16.70 -3.57 10.03
CA VAL A 211 17.04 -2.54 9.04
C VAL A 211 18.12 -1.65 9.63
N ASP A 212 19.17 -1.36 8.88
CA ASP A 212 20.19 -0.38 9.25
C ASP A 212 20.64 0.38 8.01
N THR A 213 20.03 1.53 7.79
CA THR A 213 20.30 2.40 6.64
C THR A 213 20.42 3.84 7.10
N SER A 214 20.87 4.74 6.21
CA SER A 214 20.94 6.17 6.53
C SER A 214 19.58 6.81 6.80
N SER A 215 18.50 6.25 6.22
CA SER A 215 17.14 6.81 6.30
C SER A 215 16.21 6.07 7.27
N GLN A 216 16.55 4.85 7.65
CA GLN A 216 15.73 4.00 8.52
C GLN A 216 16.60 3.05 9.34
N PHE A 217 16.25 2.89 10.62
CA PHE A 217 16.85 1.88 11.49
C PHE A 217 15.76 1.12 12.24
N GLN A 218 15.85 -0.21 12.28
CA GLN A 218 14.92 -1.07 13.02
C GLN A 218 15.68 -2.18 13.74
N ALA A 219 15.38 -2.38 15.03
CA ALA A 219 15.98 -3.44 15.83
C ALA A 219 15.01 -4.03 16.85
N TYR A 220 15.22 -5.29 17.19
CA TYR A 220 14.56 -5.99 18.29
C TYR A 220 15.59 -6.27 19.37
N VAL A 221 15.30 -5.87 20.60
CA VAL A 221 16.18 -6.00 21.74
C VAL A 221 15.51 -6.92 22.77
N GLY A 222 16.09 -8.09 22.98
CA GLY A 222 15.60 -9.09 23.93
C GLY A 222 16.15 -8.91 25.34
N ASP A 223 15.62 -9.70 26.27
CA ASP A 223 15.92 -9.63 27.70
C ASP A 223 15.74 -8.21 28.28
N MET A 224 14.81 -7.44 27.72
CA MET A 224 14.47 -6.07 28.12
C MET A 224 13.18 -6.07 28.94
N SER A 225 13.24 -5.89 30.26
CA SER A 225 12.02 -5.80 31.08
C SER A 225 11.24 -4.51 30.80
N GLU A 226 9.97 -4.43 31.21
CA GLU A 226 9.18 -3.20 31.10
C GLU A 226 9.83 -1.99 31.81
N GLU A 227 10.46 -2.20 32.96
CA GLU A 227 11.17 -1.14 33.69
C GLU A 227 12.44 -0.69 32.94
N GLU A 228 13.14 -1.63 32.31
CA GLU A 228 14.33 -1.33 31.52
C GLU A 228 13.96 -0.63 30.21
N PHE A 229 12.84 -1.00 29.58
CA PHE A 229 12.24 -0.28 28.46
C PHE A 229 11.95 1.18 28.83
N LYS A 230 11.26 1.42 29.96
CA LYS A 230 10.98 2.78 30.45
C LYS A 230 12.26 3.57 30.71
N SER A 231 13.25 2.93 31.34
CA SER A 231 14.57 3.54 31.57
C SER A 231 15.31 3.85 30.27
N TYR A 232 15.14 3.02 29.24
CA TYR A 232 15.73 3.22 27.92
C TYR A 232 15.06 4.37 27.16
N ALA A 233 13.73 4.51 27.25
CA ALA A 233 13.01 5.65 26.73
C ALA A 233 13.47 6.97 27.39
N ASP A 234 13.66 6.97 28.71
CA ASP A 234 14.24 8.11 29.43
C ASP A 234 15.66 8.44 28.93
N ALA A 235 16.50 7.44 28.71
CA ALA A 235 17.83 7.62 28.15
C ALA A 235 17.81 8.16 26.70
N CYS A 236 16.78 7.84 25.91
CA CYS A 236 16.58 8.41 24.58
C CYS A 236 16.17 9.88 24.65
N MET A 237 15.34 10.26 25.63
CA MET A 237 15.04 11.68 25.89
C MET A 237 16.31 12.45 26.28
N ASP A 238 17.16 11.87 27.13
CA ASP A 238 18.46 12.46 27.50
C ASP A 238 19.41 12.61 26.28
N LYS A 239 19.22 11.80 25.23
CA LYS A 239 19.94 11.89 23.95
C LYS A 239 19.39 12.95 23.00
N GLY A 240 18.26 13.59 23.33
CA GLY A 240 17.70 14.71 22.57
C GLY A 240 16.38 14.43 21.87
N PHE A 241 15.85 13.21 21.95
CA PHE A 241 14.52 12.86 21.42
C PHE A 241 13.42 13.40 22.34
N THR A 242 13.12 14.69 22.18
CA THR A 242 12.25 15.46 23.09
C THR A 242 11.19 16.27 22.35
N VAL A 243 11.25 16.31 21.02
CA VAL A 243 10.30 17.05 20.17
C VAL A 243 9.09 16.17 19.88
N ASP A 244 7.89 16.77 19.93
CA ASP A 244 6.60 16.13 19.64
C ASP A 244 6.39 14.75 20.27
N TYR A 245 6.94 14.56 21.47
CA TYR A 245 6.96 13.25 22.10
C TYR A 245 5.56 12.79 22.58
N SER A 246 5.34 11.48 22.51
CA SER A 246 4.19 10.79 23.06
C SER A 246 4.64 9.47 23.68
N SER A 247 4.22 9.19 24.91
CA SER A 247 4.64 8.00 25.64
C SER A 247 3.52 7.40 26.48
N ASP A 248 3.49 6.07 26.58
CA ASP A 248 2.67 5.32 27.54
C ASP A 248 3.50 4.18 28.16
N GLU A 249 2.85 3.15 28.72
CA GLU A 249 3.53 2.04 29.38
C GLU A 249 4.29 1.12 28.41
N LYS A 250 3.86 1.03 27.15
CA LYS A 250 4.40 0.13 26.13
C LYS A 250 4.96 0.85 24.91
N TYR A 251 4.88 2.17 24.86
CA TYR A 251 5.24 2.92 23.67
C TYR A 251 5.90 4.25 24.03
N PHE A 252 6.87 4.64 23.21
CA PHE A 252 7.46 5.98 23.21
C PHE A 252 7.73 6.42 21.78
N THR A 253 7.33 7.64 21.44
CA THR A 253 7.77 8.33 20.23
C THR A 253 8.26 9.71 20.54
N ALA A 254 9.24 10.18 19.78
CA ALA A 254 9.72 11.55 19.80
C ALA A 254 10.60 11.81 18.58
N ASP A 255 10.74 13.07 18.22
CA ASP A 255 11.73 13.53 17.27
C ASP A 255 12.94 14.15 17.99
N ASP A 256 14.11 14.11 17.36
CA ASP A 256 15.25 14.93 17.77
C ASP A 256 15.19 16.34 17.17
N ALA A 257 16.15 17.19 17.52
CA ALA A 257 16.22 18.57 17.03
C ALA A 257 16.51 18.68 15.52
N MET A 258 16.98 17.61 14.87
CA MET A 258 17.24 17.54 13.44
C MET A 258 16.02 17.02 12.67
N GLY A 259 14.99 16.53 13.36
CA GLY A 259 13.77 15.99 12.77
C GLY A 259 13.82 14.48 12.50
N ASN A 260 14.79 13.78 13.07
CA ASN A 260 14.81 12.32 13.02
C ASN A 260 13.75 11.79 13.99
N SER A 261 12.88 10.90 13.53
CA SER A 261 11.81 10.33 14.32
C SER A 261 12.22 9.01 14.94
N LEU A 262 11.96 8.85 16.24
CA LEU A 262 12.16 7.62 17.01
C LEU A 262 10.81 7.07 17.49
N ARG A 263 10.62 5.76 17.32
CA ARG A 263 9.56 4.95 17.93
C ARG A 263 10.18 3.78 18.68
N LEU A 264 9.76 3.62 19.94
CA LEU A 264 10.04 2.47 20.78
C LEU A 264 8.72 1.79 21.14
N GLU A 265 8.70 0.46 21.13
CA GLU A 265 7.53 -0.32 21.51
C GLU A 265 7.93 -1.55 22.32
N TYR A 266 7.24 -1.79 23.43
CA TYR A 266 7.37 -3.00 24.23
C TYR A 266 6.35 -4.03 23.74
N GLN A 267 6.85 -5.12 23.13
CA GLN A 267 6.01 -6.10 22.42
C GLN A 267 5.60 -7.29 23.30
N GLY A 268 6.03 -7.33 24.57
CA GLY A 268 5.93 -8.51 25.43
C GLY A 268 7.14 -9.44 25.25
N PHE A 269 7.19 -10.51 26.04
CA PHE A 269 8.30 -11.46 26.11
C PHE A 269 9.66 -10.76 26.35
N ASN A 270 9.67 -9.72 27.19
CA ASN A 270 10.83 -8.87 27.45
C ASN A 270 11.51 -8.37 26.15
N THR A 271 10.72 -7.97 25.16
CA THR A 271 11.22 -7.50 23.86
C THR A 271 10.86 -6.04 23.63
N MET A 272 11.88 -5.22 23.39
CA MET A 272 11.74 -3.86 22.90
C MET A 272 12.00 -3.81 21.39
N TYR A 273 11.07 -3.24 20.64
CA TYR A 273 11.23 -2.87 19.26
C TYR A 273 11.66 -1.39 19.16
N VAL A 274 12.65 -1.13 18.32
CA VAL A 274 13.19 0.19 18.02
C VAL A 274 12.98 0.45 16.53
N SER A 275 12.44 1.62 16.19
CA SER A 275 12.28 2.08 14.81
C SER A 275 12.65 3.55 14.73
N MET A 276 13.49 3.91 13.77
CA MET A 276 13.85 5.29 13.48
C MET A 276 13.72 5.62 12.00
N TYR A 277 13.43 6.88 11.72
CA TYR A 277 13.46 7.47 10.38
C TYR A 277 14.24 8.77 10.38
N ALA A 278 15.06 9.00 9.35
CA ALA A 278 15.77 10.25 9.19
C ALA A 278 14.82 11.38 8.78
N SER A 279 15.17 12.62 9.12
CA SER A 279 14.47 13.80 8.60
C SER A 279 14.63 13.88 7.08
N ARG A 280 13.54 14.09 6.33
CA ARG A 280 13.62 14.39 4.90
C ARG A 280 14.05 15.84 4.71
N GLU A 281 15.13 16.08 3.97
CA GLU A 281 15.47 17.43 3.51
C GLU A 281 14.40 17.89 2.50
N GLU A 282 13.73 19.01 2.77
CA GLU A 282 12.84 19.67 1.81
C GLU A 282 13.74 20.45 0.83
N ASP A 283 13.91 19.95 -0.39
CA ASP A 283 14.56 20.70 -1.46
C ASP A 283 13.71 21.93 -1.84
N GLU A 284 14.22 23.12 -1.53
CA GLU A 284 13.63 24.40 -1.94
C GLU A 284 13.71 24.57 -3.47
N GLU A 285 12.58 24.46 -4.15
CA GLU A 285 12.41 24.70 -5.58
C GLU A 285 12.90 26.10 -6.01
N GLY A 286 14.01 26.12 -6.74
CA GLY A 286 14.48 27.27 -7.51
C GLY A 286 13.62 27.50 -8.76
N VAL A 287 12.73 28.49 -8.68
CA VAL A 287 11.98 29.05 -9.81
C VAL A 287 12.93 29.72 -10.80
N ASP A 288 12.96 29.27 -12.06
CA ASP A 288 13.32 30.12 -13.19
C ASP A 288 12.55 29.74 -14.44
N ALA A 289 11.55 30.58 -14.75
CA ALA A 289 10.82 30.59 -16.00
C ALA A 289 11.50 31.54 -16.99
N ALA A 290 11.84 31.05 -18.18
CA ALA A 290 12.06 31.89 -19.35
C ALA A 290 11.68 31.18 -20.66
N SER A 291 10.42 31.40 -21.04
CA SER A 291 9.91 31.67 -22.39
C SER A 291 10.76 31.26 -23.61
N ASN A 292 10.13 30.48 -24.50
CA ASN A 292 9.92 30.98 -25.86
C ASN A 292 8.69 30.36 -26.53
N ALA A 293 7.85 31.22 -27.08
CA ALA A 293 6.67 30.90 -27.87
C ALA A 293 6.95 31.13 -29.36
N SER A 294 6.36 30.29 -30.22
CA SER A 294 5.89 30.55 -31.60
C SER A 294 5.21 29.23 -32.06
N ALA A 295 3.88 29.12 -32.19
CA ALA A 295 3.01 29.62 -33.27
C ALA A 295 3.48 29.11 -34.66
N GLU A 296 2.67 28.52 -35.56
CA GLU A 296 1.22 28.37 -35.68
C GLU A 296 0.92 27.49 -36.93
N ASP A 297 -0.24 26.82 -36.89
CA ASP A 297 -1.28 26.68 -37.95
C ASP A 297 -1.42 25.49 -38.93
N ALA A 298 -2.67 24.94 -38.88
CA ALA A 298 -3.62 24.41 -39.88
C ALA A 298 -3.20 23.33 -40.92
N ASP A 299 -4.06 22.40 -41.38
CA ASP A 299 -5.53 22.40 -41.50
C ASP A 299 -6.12 20.95 -41.62
N SER A 300 -7.41 20.89 -41.34
CA SER A 300 -8.46 19.87 -41.32
C SER A 300 -8.56 18.83 -42.45
N ALA A 301 -9.07 17.64 -42.10
CA ALA A 301 -10.21 17.03 -42.82
C ALA A 301 -10.94 15.97 -41.96
N ASN A 302 -12.13 16.35 -41.48
CA ASN A 302 -13.15 15.49 -40.89
C ASN A 302 -13.87 14.65 -41.96
N ALA A 303 -14.09 13.36 -41.72
CA ALA A 303 -15.09 12.57 -42.44
C ALA A 303 -15.68 11.45 -41.56
N GLY A 304 -16.90 11.68 -41.07
CA GLY A 304 -18.00 10.72 -41.23
C GLY A 304 -18.09 9.57 -40.21
N ASN A 305 -18.78 9.88 -39.10
CA ASN A 305 -19.40 8.91 -38.20
C ASN A 305 -20.38 7.99 -38.95
N ALA A 306 -20.24 6.67 -38.76
CA ALA A 306 -21.26 5.68 -39.04
C ALA A 306 -21.27 4.65 -37.89
N GLY A 307 -22.22 4.85 -36.97
CA GLY A 307 -22.46 3.95 -35.85
C GLY A 307 -22.68 2.52 -36.33
N SER A 308 -21.85 1.61 -35.81
CA SER A 308 -21.99 0.17 -36.01
C SER A 308 -22.29 -0.45 -34.65
N ALA A 309 -23.43 -1.13 -34.58
CA ALA A 309 -23.87 -1.91 -33.42
C ALA A 309 -22.78 -2.92 -32.99
N PRO A 310 -22.69 -3.26 -31.69
CA PRO A 310 -21.68 -4.18 -31.20
C PRO A 310 -21.82 -5.55 -31.89
N THR A 311 -20.77 -5.95 -32.58
CA THR A 311 -20.56 -7.29 -33.12
C THR A 311 -20.51 -8.31 -31.97
N PRO A 312 -20.96 -9.56 -32.14
CA PRO A 312 -20.94 -10.54 -31.07
C PRO A 312 -19.49 -10.87 -30.68
N VAL A 313 -19.20 -10.79 -29.38
CA VAL A 313 -17.94 -11.22 -28.77
C VAL A 313 -17.68 -12.69 -29.14
N PRO A 314 -16.50 -13.05 -29.67
CA PRO A 314 -16.15 -14.44 -29.91
C PRO A 314 -16.06 -15.16 -28.55
N ALA A 315 -16.66 -16.35 -28.47
CA ALA A 315 -16.61 -17.18 -27.27
C ALA A 315 -15.17 -17.53 -26.89
N ARG A 316 -14.83 -17.31 -25.61
CA ARG A 316 -13.62 -17.81 -24.94
C ARG A 316 -13.44 -19.29 -25.27
N SER A 317 -12.21 -19.74 -25.55
CA SER A 317 -11.92 -21.16 -25.49
C SER A 317 -12.17 -21.65 -24.06
N ASP A 318 -12.80 -22.82 -23.90
CA ASP A 318 -13.07 -23.50 -22.61
C ASP A 318 -11.79 -23.89 -21.82
N THR A 319 -10.66 -23.27 -22.10
CA THR A 319 -9.34 -23.56 -21.53
C THR A 319 -9.00 -22.44 -20.55
N GLY A 320 -8.75 -22.76 -19.29
CA GLY A 320 -8.26 -21.80 -18.28
C GLY A 320 -6.93 -21.15 -18.65
N PHE A 321 -6.31 -20.42 -17.71
CA PHE A 321 -5.01 -19.79 -17.92
C PHE A 321 -3.97 -20.81 -18.42
N ASP A 322 -3.24 -20.49 -19.48
CA ASP A 322 -2.25 -21.36 -20.12
C ASP A 322 -0.95 -21.35 -19.31
N LEU A 323 -0.72 -22.47 -18.61
CA LEU A 323 0.46 -22.71 -17.76
C LEU A 323 1.59 -23.41 -18.53
N SER A 324 1.51 -23.53 -19.86
CA SER A 324 2.55 -24.19 -20.67
C SER A 324 3.72 -23.28 -21.03
N GLY A 325 3.64 -22.00 -20.66
CA GLY A 325 4.72 -21.03 -20.82
C GLY A 325 5.96 -21.46 -20.06
N THR A 326 7.10 -21.48 -20.74
CA THR A 326 8.40 -21.77 -20.13
C THR A 326 9.41 -20.72 -20.53
N ILE A 327 10.41 -20.52 -19.68
CA ILE A 327 11.59 -19.71 -19.97
C ILE A 327 12.80 -20.64 -20.00
N GLU A 328 13.52 -20.64 -21.12
CA GLU A 328 14.88 -21.17 -21.15
C GLU A 328 15.83 -20.12 -20.57
N PRO A 329 16.89 -20.51 -19.84
CA PRO A 329 17.80 -19.55 -19.22
C PRO A 329 18.27 -18.46 -20.20
N ALA A 330 18.00 -17.20 -19.87
CA ALA A 330 18.20 -16.07 -20.77
C ALA A 330 18.75 -14.85 -20.03
N VAL A 331 19.71 -14.17 -20.65
CA VAL A 331 20.23 -12.90 -20.14
C VAL A 331 19.26 -11.78 -20.49
N MET A 332 18.63 -11.17 -19.48
CA MET A 332 17.72 -10.03 -19.62
C MET A 332 18.49 -8.71 -19.70
N LEU A 333 19.58 -8.61 -18.94
CA LEU A 333 20.45 -7.43 -18.88
C LEU A 333 21.90 -7.86 -18.58
N ASP A 334 22.86 -7.24 -19.24
CA ASP A 334 24.28 -7.34 -18.90
C ASP A 334 24.96 -6.02 -19.24
N ASN A 335 25.22 -5.20 -18.22
CA ASN A 335 25.85 -3.89 -18.37
C ASN A 335 27.02 -3.75 -17.37
N ASP A 336 27.57 -2.54 -17.20
CA ASP A 336 28.70 -2.32 -16.29
C ASP A 336 28.31 -2.36 -14.80
N VAL A 337 27.02 -2.27 -14.48
CA VAL A 337 26.48 -2.25 -13.11
C VAL A 337 26.09 -3.65 -12.65
N LEU A 338 25.33 -4.38 -13.45
CA LEU A 338 24.80 -5.70 -13.09
C LEU A 338 24.55 -6.59 -14.30
N LYS A 339 24.33 -7.87 -14.01
CA LYS A 339 23.78 -8.86 -14.93
C LYS A 339 22.51 -9.45 -14.31
N VAL A 340 21.46 -9.57 -15.11
CA VAL A 340 20.20 -10.21 -14.72
C VAL A 340 19.90 -11.33 -15.71
N GLU A 341 19.72 -12.53 -15.18
CA GLU A 341 19.37 -13.71 -15.95
C GLU A 341 18.03 -14.25 -15.47
N ALA A 342 17.08 -14.47 -16.38
CA ALA A 342 15.94 -15.32 -16.08
C ALA A 342 16.40 -16.77 -16.16
N THR A 343 16.22 -17.52 -15.09
CA THR A 343 16.64 -18.92 -14.98
C THR A 343 15.48 -19.88 -15.21
N GLY A 344 14.25 -19.44 -14.98
CA GLY A 344 13.05 -20.25 -15.16
C GLY A 344 11.74 -19.47 -15.00
N LEU A 345 10.64 -20.17 -15.28
CA LEU A 345 9.27 -19.76 -14.96
C LEU A 345 8.56 -20.97 -14.36
N GLU A 346 8.19 -20.90 -13.08
CA GLU A 346 7.48 -21.97 -12.39
C GLU A 346 6.06 -21.52 -12.02
N TYR A 347 5.11 -22.45 -12.11
CA TYR A 347 3.74 -22.24 -11.65
C TYR A 347 3.48 -23.10 -10.42
N ARG A 348 3.14 -22.47 -9.30
CA ARG A 348 2.80 -23.15 -8.04
C ARG A 348 1.83 -22.28 -7.23
N ASN A 349 0.93 -22.92 -6.47
CA ASN A 349 0.00 -22.22 -5.57
C ASN A 349 -0.80 -21.07 -6.22
N ASP A 350 -1.30 -21.25 -7.45
CA ASP A 350 -1.97 -20.21 -8.26
C ASP A 350 -1.14 -18.95 -8.53
N ASN A 351 0.18 -19.08 -8.52
CA ASN A 351 1.11 -18.02 -8.83
C ASN A 351 2.07 -18.45 -9.95
N ALA A 352 2.56 -17.47 -10.70
CA ALA A 352 3.71 -17.61 -11.59
C ALA A 352 4.94 -16.97 -10.94
N TYR A 353 6.06 -17.70 -10.91
CA TYR A 353 7.32 -17.26 -10.35
C TYR A 353 8.36 -17.17 -11.46
N LEU A 354 8.77 -15.95 -11.78
CA LEU A 354 9.94 -15.70 -12.62
C LEU A 354 11.19 -15.85 -11.76
N GLU A 355 11.94 -16.92 -11.98
CA GLU A 355 13.21 -17.19 -11.28
C GLU A 355 14.34 -16.37 -11.93
N LEU A 356 15.16 -15.74 -11.10
CA LEU A 356 16.20 -14.81 -11.53
C LEU A 356 17.53 -15.08 -10.82
N ALA A 357 18.63 -14.95 -11.57
CA ALA A 357 19.97 -14.77 -11.01
C ALA A 357 20.43 -13.33 -11.26
N ILE A 358 20.76 -12.60 -10.20
CA ILE A 358 21.16 -11.19 -10.25
C ILE A 358 22.58 -11.04 -9.74
N THR A 359 23.50 -10.68 -10.64
CA THR A 359 24.93 -10.48 -10.33
C THR A 359 25.29 -9.01 -10.25
N ASN A 360 25.83 -8.56 -9.11
CA ASN A 360 26.42 -7.24 -8.96
C ASN A 360 27.81 -7.19 -9.63
N LYS A 361 28.01 -6.32 -10.62
CA LYS A 361 29.29 -6.14 -11.34
C LYS A 361 30.08 -4.92 -10.88
N THR A 362 29.56 -4.17 -9.91
CA THR A 362 30.23 -3.02 -9.31
C THR A 362 31.26 -3.44 -8.27
N LYS A 363 31.88 -2.44 -7.62
CA LYS A 363 32.91 -2.63 -6.57
C LYS A 363 32.40 -2.38 -5.15
N SER A 364 31.12 -2.00 -5.02
CA SER A 364 30.43 -1.74 -3.75
C SER A 364 29.13 -2.55 -3.72
N GLU A 365 28.44 -2.58 -2.58
CA GLU A 365 27.10 -3.14 -2.53
C GLU A 365 26.15 -2.33 -3.42
N ILE A 366 25.15 -3.00 -3.97
CA ILE A 366 24.02 -2.38 -4.68
C ILE A 366 22.71 -2.91 -4.10
N SER A 367 21.70 -2.05 -4.05
CA SER A 367 20.32 -2.45 -3.75
C SER A 367 19.53 -2.51 -5.05
N VAL A 368 18.92 -3.66 -5.33
CA VAL A 368 18.13 -3.93 -6.54
C VAL A 368 16.67 -4.05 -6.15
N THR A 369 15.80 -3.28 -6.79
CA THR A 369 14.37 -3.25 -6.49
C THR A 369 13.48 -3.29 -7.75
N THR A 370 12.30 -3.90 -7.62
CA THR A 370 11.21 -3.89 -8.61
C THR A 370 9.87 -3.62 -7.91
N SER A 371 8.90 -3.04 -8.62
CA SER A 371 7.54 -2.74 -8.11
C SER A 371 7.52 -2.05 -6.73
N THR A 372 8.32 -0.99 -6.59
CA THR A 372 8.32 -0.16 -5.36
C THR A 372 7.59 1.16 -5.59
N LEU A 373 7.28 1.88 -4.50
CA LEU A 373 6.74 3.25 -4.57
C LEU A 373 7.61 4.19 -5.41
N GLY A 374 8.93 3.96 -5.47
CA GLY A 374 9.87 4.79 -6.24
C GLY A 374 9.93 4.46 -7.74
N TYR A 375 9.55 3.24 -8.13
CA TYR A 375 9.46 2.81 -9.52
C TYR A 375 8.66 1.51 -9.63
N SER A 376 7.40 1.63 -10.05
CA SER A 376 6.54 0.48 -10.37
C SER A 376 6.26 0.48 -11.87
N ALA A 377 6.99 -0.39 -12.58
CA ALA A 377 6.96 -0.49 -14.03
C ALA A 377 7.03 -1.94 -14.52
N ASN A 378 6.64 -2.88 -13.67
CA ASN A 378 6.51 -4.27 -14.06
C ASN A 378 5.33 -4.42 -15.02
N TYR A 379 5.40 -5.42 -15.89
CA TYR A 379 4.30 -5.74 -16.79
C TYR A 379 4.29 -7.22 -17.14
N VAL A 380 3.10 -7.74 -17.43
CA VAL A 380 2.90 -9.03 -18.09
C VAL A 380 2.17 -8.79 -19.40
N ASN A 381 2.78 -9.21 -20.50
CA ASN A 381 2.34 -8.95 -21.86
C ASN A 381 2.09 -7.44 -22.10
N ASP A 382 0.83 -7.04 -22.29
CA ASP A 382 0.42 -5.65 -22.50
C ASP A 382 -0.06 -4.96 -21.22
N CYS A 383 -0.13 -5.65 -20.08
CA CYS A 383 -0.65 -5.13 -18.80
C CYS A 383 0.48 -4.72 -17.86
N MET A 384 0.46 -3.47 -17.40
CA MET A 384 1.30 -3.03 -16.28
C MET A 384 0.80 -3.69 -14.98
N MET A 385 1.74 -4.14 -14.15
CA MET A 385 1.45 -4.88 -12.91
C MET A 385 2.01 -4.14 -11.69
N SER A 386 1.27 -4.18 -10.58
CA SER A 386 1.76 -3.84 -9.24
C SER A 386 2.60 -4.95 -8.60
N GLU A 387 2.46 -6.18 -9.09
CA GLU A 387 3.12 -7.37 -8.57
C GLU A 387 4.59 -7.53 -9.06
N GLY A 388 5.24 -8.65 -8.69
CA GLY A 388 6.62 -8.94 -9.06
C GLY A 388 7.67 -8.14 -8.26
N TYR A 389 7.39 -7.87 -6.99
CA TYR A 389 8.29 -7.18 -6.07
C TYR A 389 9.55 -8.00 -5.77
N ILE A 390 10.70 -7.33 -5.86
CA ILE A 390 12.02 -7.80 -5.43
C ILE A 390 12.67 -6.64 -4.69
N SER A 391 13.42 -6.93 -3.63
CA SER A 391 14.26 -5.97 -2.93
C SER A 391 15.44 -6.69 -2.29
N SER A 392 16.61 -6.52 -2.90
CA SER A 392 17.78 -7.31 -2.54
C SER A 392 19.04 -6.46 -2.54
N ASP A 393 19.77 -6.51 -1.43
CA ASP A 393 21.11 -5.93 -1.32
C ASP A 393 22.13 -6.99 -1.72
N ILE A 394 22.95 -6.66 -2.72
CA ILE A 394 23.85 -7.61 -3.39
C ILE A 394 25.28 -7.11 -3.21
N PRO A 395 26.13 -7.82 -2.44
CA PRO A 395 27.52 -7.43 -2.26
C PRO A 395 28.31 -7.39 -3.58
N ALA A 396 29.39 -6.61 -3.59
CA ALA A 396 30.22 -6.42 -4.78
C ALA A 396 30.71 -7.75 -5.38
N GLY A 397 30.40 -8.00 -6.65
CA GLY A 397 30.83 -9.20 -7.37
C GLY A 397 30.00 -10.45 -7.08
N GLU A 398 29.05 -10.41 -6.15
CA GLU A 398 28.22 -11.55 -5.78
C GLU A 398 27.00 -11.71 -6.68
N THR A 399 26.39 -12.90 -6.61
CA THR A 399 25.14 -13.24 -7.29
C THR A 399 24.13 -13.74 -6.26
N VAL A 400 22.90 -13.24 -6.35
CA VAL A 400 21.76 -13.73 -5.58
C VAL A 400 20.72 -14.34 -6.52
N GLU A 401 19.97 -15.31 -5.99
CA GLU A 401 18.81 -15.88 -6.68
C GLU A 401 17.55 -15.26 -6.07
N GLU A 402 16.62 -14.83 -6.93
CA GLU A 402 15.39 -14.14 -6.56
C GLU A 402 14.20 -14.67 -7.36
N GLU A 403 12.99 -14.42 -6.88
CA GLU A 403 11.76 -14.80 -7.59
C GLU A 403 10.77 -13.62 -7.61
N ALA A 404 10.36 -13.20 -8.81
CA ALA A 404 9.23 -12.28 -8.97
C ALA A 404 7.92 -13.07 -9.09
N CYS A 405 7.01 -12.85 -8.15
CA CYS A 405 5.72 -13.55 -8.04
C CYS A 405 4.58 -12.74 -8.69
N TYR A 406 3.68 -13.45 -9.38
CA TYR A 406 2.47 -12.90 -10.01
C TYR A 406 1.25 -13.80 -9.74
N ASP A 407 0.15 -13.24 -9.26
CA ASP A 407 -1.10 -13.96 -8.98
C ASP A 407 -1.85 -14.26 -10.28
N LEU A 408 -2.15 -15.54 -10.53
CA LEU A 408 -2.81 -15.94 -11.76
C LEU A 408 -4.25 -15.43 -11.87
N GLN A 409 -4.95 -15.21 -10.75
CA GLN A 409 -6.29 -14.65 -10.76
C GLN A 409 -6.26 -13.16 -11.11
N GLU A 410 -5.26 -12.39 -10.65
CA GLU A 410 -5.08 -10.99 -11.03
C GLU A 410 -4.75 -10.88 -12.52
N LEU A 411 -3.83 -11.71 -13.03
CA LEU A 411 -3.56 -11.76 -14.47
C LEU A 411 -4.83 -12.11 -15.28
N GLN A 412 -5.66 -13.02 -14.76
CA GLN A 412 -6.95 -13.35 -15.38
C GLN A 412 -7.96 -12.20 -15.27
N LEU A 413 -7.98 -11.42 -14.19
CA LEU A 413 -8.82 -10.23 -14.03
C LEU A 413 -8.56 -9.27 -15.17
N GLU A 414 -7.27 -9.07 -15.46
CA GLU A 414 -6.78 -8.20 -16.52
C GLU A 414 -7.11 -8.70 -17.93
N GLY A 415 -7.64 -9.92 -18.10
CA GLY A 415 -7.94 -10.46 -19.44
C GLY A 415 -6.88 -11.40 -19.99
N LEU A 416 -5.76 -11.59 -19.30
CA LEU A 416 -4.66 -12.41 -19.79
C LEU A 416 -5.04 -13.89 -19.78
N GLN A 417 -4.68 -14.60 -20.86
CA GLN A 417 -4.91 -16.04 -20.98
C GLN A 417 -3.65 -16.87 -20.80
N GLY A 418 -2.49 -16.24 -20.64
CA GLY A 418 -1.20 -16.87 -20.41
C GLY A 418 -0.09 -15.81 -20.37
N ILE A 419 1.15 -16.24 -20.12
CA ILE A 419 2.29 -15.33 -20.01
C ILE A 419 3.16 -15.48 -21.26
N GLY A 420 3.16 -14.47 -22.13
CA GLY A 420 4.02 -14.39 -23.32
C GLY A 420 5.31 -13.59 -23.07
N GLU A 421 5.23 -12.50 -22.32
CA GLU A 421 6.36 -11.64 -21.96
C GLU A 421 6.20 -11.15 -20.51
N ILE A 422 7.30 -11.14 -19.75
CA ILE A 422 7.37 -10.51 -18.42
C ILE A 422 8.38 -9.38 -18.49
N GLY A 423 7.97 -8.19 -18.08
CA GLY A 423 8.81 -7.02 -17.91
C GLY A 423 9.00 -6.67 -16.44
N LEU A 424 10.22 -6.30 -16.06
CA LEU A 424 10.58 -5.84 -14.74
C LEU A 424 11.04 -4.38 -14.81
N GLY A 425 10.37 -3.52 -14.06
CA GLY A 425 10.81 -2.16 -13.77
C GLY A 425 11.94 -2.18 -12.75
N LEU A 426 13.17 -2.21 -13.22
CA LEU A 426 14.34 -2.37 -12.37
C LEU A 426 14.88 -1.01 -11.92
N ARG A 427 15.09 -0.84 -10.62
CA ARG A 427 15.82 0.29 -10.03
C ARG A 427 16.99 -0.22 -9.18
N VAL A 428 18.18 0.30 -9.44
CA VAL A 428 19.43 -0.08 -8.78
C VAL A 428 20.10 1.14 -8.20
N VAL A 429 20.42 1.09 -6.90
CA VAL A 429 21.17 2.15 -6.20
C VAL A 429 22.42 1.60 -5.54
N ASN A 430 23.41 2.45 -5.26
CA ASN A 430 24.54 2.11 -4.40
C ASN A 430 24.23 2.38 -2.91
N GLU A 431 25.20 2.13 -2.04
CA GLU A 431 25.16 2.42 -0.58
C GLU A 431 24.88 3.91 -0.27
N ASP A 432 25.26 4.82 -1.16
CA ASP A 432 25.01 6.26 -1.04
C ASP A 432 23.64 6.69 -1.59
N TYR A 433 22.81 5.73 -2.04
CA TYR A 433 21.52 5.93 -2.71
C TYR A 433 21.57 6.61 -4.09
N ASP A 434 22.76 6.73 -4.68
CA ASP A 434 22.90 7.17 -6.07
C ASP A 434 22.28 6.13 -7.00
N GLU A 435 21.42 6.57 -7.91
CA GLU A 435 20.81 5.71 -8.92
C GLU A 435 21.82 5.31 -9.99
N LEU A 436 22.19 4.03 -10.00
CA LEU A 436 23.15 3.46 -10.94
C LEU A 436 22.46 2.96 -12.22
N PHE A 437 21.21 2.49 -12.09
CA PHE A 437 20.42 2.00 -13.21
C PHE A 437 18.92 2.13 -12.91
N LYS A 438 18.16 2.56 -13.90
CA LYS A 438 16.69 2.59 -13.87
C LYS A 438 16.14 2.40 -15.28
N ASP A 439 15.54 1.25 -15.54
CA ASP A 439 14.87 0.98 -16.81
C ASP A 439 13.95 -0.26 -16.69
N MET A 440 13.12 -0.49 -17.70
CA MET A 440 12.42 -1.77 -17.86
C MET A 440 13.30 -2.77 -18.61
N ILE A 441 13.39 -3.99 -18.08
CA ILE A 441 14.00 -5.15 -18.75
C ILE A 441 12.93 -6.21 -18.97
N ALA A 442 13.09 -7.07 -19.97
CA ALA A 442 12.04 -8.04 -20.29
C ALA A 442 12.59 -9.40 -20.74
N VAL A 443 11.80 -10.43 -20.49
CA VAL A 443 12.03 -11.79 -20.95
C VAL A 443 10.77 -12.34 -21.60
N ARG A 444 10.97 -13.13 -22.65
CA ARG A 444 9.88 -13.77 -23.39
C ARG A 444 9.81 -15.25 -23.03
N THR A 445 8.59 -15.75 -22.93
CA THR A 445 8.33 -17.17 -22.73
C THR A 445 8.17 -17.89 -24.07
N SER A 446 8.03 -19.21 -24.02
CA SER A 446 7.62 -20.04 -25.16
C SER A 446 6.25 -19.67 -25.76
N LEU A 447 5.40 -18.92 -25.04
CA LEU A 447 4.08 -18.47 -25.49
C LEU A 447 4.10 -17.08 -26.16
N TYR A 448 5.26 -16.42 -26.24
CA TYR A 448 5.36 -15.10 -26.87
C TYR A 448 4.84 -15.12 -28.33
N GLY A 449 3.82 -14.30 -28.61
CA GLY A 449 3.20 -14.21 -29.93
C GLY A 449 2.30 -15.40 -30.31
N ALA A 450 2.00 -16.30 -29.38
CA ALA A 450 1.01 -17.36 -29.58
C ALA A 450 -0.40 -16.76 -29.70
N GLU A 451 -1.20 -17.32 -30.60
CA GLU A 451 -2.57 -16.87 -30.85
C GLU A 451 -3.43 -17.07 -29.58
N GLY A 452 -4.10 -16.00 -29.12
CA GLY A 452 -5.03 -16.07 -27.99
C GLY A 452 -4.47 -15.62 -26.64
N ILE A 453 -3.14 -15.52 -26.47
CA ILE A 453 -2.51 -15.16 -25.19
C ILE A 453 -2.85 -13.73 -24.76
N ASP A 454 -2.82 -12.79 -25.71
CA ASP A 454 -3.11 -11.35 -25.52
C ASP A 454 -4.49 -10.96 -26.09
N ALA A 455 -5.39 -11.93 -26.29
CA ALA A 455 -6.65 -11.69 -26.98
C ALA A 455 -7.80 -11.22 -26.07
N GLY A 456 -7.64 -11.32 -24.74
CA GLY A 456 -8.64 -10.91 -23.78
C GLY A 456 -8.44 -9.47 -23.29
N THR A 457 -9.52 -8.85 -22.84
CA THR A 457 -9.52 -7.54 -22.18
C THR A 457 -10.03 -7.67 -20.76
N PHE A 458 -9.74 -6.67 -19.90
CA PHE A 458 -10.34 -6.56 -18.57
C PHE A 458 -11.87 -6.68 -18.63
N ALA A 459 -12.50 -5.99 -19.58
CA ALA A 459 -13.95 -6.07 -19.76
C ALA A 459 -14.45 -7.48 -20.12
N ASP A 460 -13.73 -8.22 -20.98
CA ASP A 460 -14.10 -9.60 -21.32
C ASP A 460 -14.01 -10.53 -20.10
N SER A 461 -12.99 -10.34 -19.26
CA SER A 461 -12.81 -11.11 -18.04
C SER A 461 -13.89 -10.83 -17.00
N VAL A 462 -14.20 -9.56 -16.76
CA VAL A 462 -15.23 -9.16 -15.80
C VAL A 462 -16.62 -9.57 -16.27
N LEU A 463 -16.91 -9.55 -17.57
CA LEU A 463 -18.21 -10.00 -18.09
C LEU A 463 -18.39 -11.53 -18.05
N ASN A 464 -17.37 -12.30 -17.63
CA ASN A 464 -17.50 -13.73 -17.42
C ASN A 464 -18.20 -14.04 -16.07
N PRO A 465 -19.43 -14.58 -16.09
CA PRO A 465 -20.16 -14.85 -14.85
C PRO A 465 -19.46 -15.90 -13.96
N ALA A 466 -18.71 -16.84 -14.53
CA ALA A 466 -17.99 -17.83 -13.74
C ALA A 466 -16.87 -17.19 -12.91
N TYR A 467 -16.24 -16.15 -13.46
CA TYR A 467 -15.16 -15.42 -12.80
C TYR A 467 -15.71 -14.46 -11.74
N LEU A 468 -16.76 -13.70 -12.04
CA LEU A 468 -17.43 -12.84 -11.04
C LEU A 468 -18.05 -13.62 -9.87
N ASN A 469 -18.74 -14.73 -10.16
CA ASN A 469 -19.29 -15.60 -9.11
C ASN A 469 -18.16 -16.22 -8.29
N GLY A 470 -17.10 -16.62 -9.00
CA GLY A 470 -15.88 -17.08 -8.41
C GLY A 470 -15.15 -16.00 -7.64
N MET A 471 -15.50 -14.70 -7.73
CA MET A 471 -14.98 -13.57 -6.94
C MET A 471 -15.99 -12.97 -5.94
N ASP A 472 -17.20 -13.53 -5.83
CA ASP A 472 -18.30 -12.99 -5.01
C ASP A 472 -18.49 -11.47 -5.23
N LEU A 473 -18.19 -11.03 -6.45
CA LEU A 473 -18.29 -9.66 -6.92
C LEU A 473 -19.48 -9.56 -7.87
N GLN A 474 -20.24 -8.48 -7.71
CA GLN A 474 -21.15 -8.01 -8.75
C GLN A 474 -20.49 -6.84 -9.47
N ALA A 475 -20.41 -6.90 -10.80
CA ALA A 475 -19.87 -5.81 -11.60
C ALA A 475 -20.95 -5.17 -12.47
N LYS A 476 -20.94 -3.84 -12.51
CA LYS A 476 -21.64 -3.03 -13.50
C LYS A 476 -20.58 -2.38 -14.40
N MET A 477 -20.48 -2.86 -15.64
CA MET A 477 -19.47 -2.40 -16.58
C MET A 477 -19.95 -1.22 -17.41
N ALA A 478 -19.07 -0.23 -17.57
CA ALA A 478 -19.10 0.71 -18.66
C ALA A 478 -18.13 0.18 -19.74
N VAL A 479 -18.70 -0.46 -20.75
CA VAL A 479 -17.95 -0.80 -21.96
C VAL A 479 -18.08 0.39 -22.90
N SER A 480 -17.03 1.19 -23.01
CA SER A 480 -17.03 2.38 -23.87
C SER A 480 -16.25 2.12 -25.16
N ASP A 481 -16.71 2.74 -26.26
CA ASP A 481 -15.78 3.13 -27.32
C ASP A 481 -14.68 3.98 -26.66
N ALA A 482 -13.41 3.61 -26.84
CA ALA A 482 -12.28 4.21 -26.12
C ALA A 482 -12.39 5.75 -26.04
N GLN A 483 -12.42 6.29 -24.82
CA GLN A 483 -12.56 7.73 -24.59
C GLN A 483 -11.19 8.36 -24.51
N ASP A 484 -10.89 9.26 -25.46
CA ASP A 484 -9.64 10.02 -25.43
C ASP A 484 -9.54 10.92 -24.19
N VAL A 485 -8.39 10.84 -23.52
CA VAL A 485 -8.03 11.73 -22.41
C VAL A 485 -7.29 12.94 -22.98
N GLY A 486 -8.06 13.93 -23.46
CA GLY A 486 -7.51 15.12 -24.09
C GLY A 486 -6.63 14.78 -25.31
N SER A 487 -5.51 15.49 -25.47
CA SER A 487 -4.54 15.25 -26.56
C SER A 487 -3.32 14.44 -26.11
N SER A 488 -3.43 13.63 -25.05
CA SER A 488 -2.28 12.96 -24.43
C SER A 488 -1.84 11.66 -25.12
N GLY A 489 -2.69 11.07 -25.98
CA GLY A 489 -2.50 9.70 -26.47
C GLY A 489 -2.90 8.62 -25.47
N ILE A 490 -3.47 9.00 -24.33
CA ILE A 490 -4.10 8.09 -23.36
C ILE A 490 -5.58 7.98 -23.64
N VAL A 491 -6.11 6.77 -23.54
CA VAL A 491 -7.54 6.48 -23.65
C VAL A 491 -8.03 5.72 -22.43
N VAL A 492 -9.25 6.01 -21.98
CA VAL A 492 -10.01 5.12 -21.10
C VAL A 492 -10.61 4.03 -21.97
N GLN A 493 -10.17 2.80 -21.77
CA GLN A 493 -10.58 1.66 -22.59
C GLN A 493 -11.84 1.01 -22.03
N SER A 494 -11.89 0.80 -20.72
CA SER A 494 -13.04 0.22 -20.04
C SER A 494 -13.08 0.63 -18.57
N ALA A 495 -14.25 0.49 -17.93
CA ALA A 495 -14.38 0.70 -16.50
C ALA A 495 -15.49 -0.16 -15.91
N GLY A 496 -15.39 -0.46 -14.62
CA GLY A 496 -16.38 -1.24 -13.89
C GLY A 496 -16.63 -0.67 -12.50
N ILE A 497 -17.89 -0.70 -12.05
CA ILE A 497 -18.25 -0.57 -10.64
C ILE A 497 -18.44 -1.96 -10.06
N PHE A 498 -17.62 -2.31 -9.09
CA PHE A 498 -17.62 -3.58 -8.41
C PHE A 498 -18.31 -3.44 -7.07
N THR A 499 -19.11 -4.43 -6.70
CA THR A 499 -19.75 -4.54 -5.40
C THR A 499 -19.34 -5.87 -4.77
N ASN A 500 -18.71 -5.83 -3.61
CA ASN A 500 -18.38 -7.04 -2.87
C ASN A 500 -19.60 -7.57 -2.10
N ARG A 501 -19.43 -8.72 -1.43
CA ARG A 501 -20.46 -9.38 -0.63
C ARG A 501 -21.04 -8.52 0.50
N ASP A 502 -20.24 -7.61 1.03
CA ASP A 502 -20.62 -6.71 2.14
C ASP A 502 -21.38 -5.47 1.61
N GLY A 503 -21.50 -5.34 0.29
CA GLY A 503 -22.16 -4.24 -0.40
C GLY A 503 -21.25 -3.06 -0.68
N ASP A 504 -19.97 -3.17 -0.32
CA ASP A 504 -18.98 -2.12 -0.58
C ASP A 504 -18.66 -2.01 -2.05
N LYS A 505 -18.36 -0.78 -2.48
CA LYS A 505 -18.16 -0.46 -3.88
C LYS A 505 -16.78 0.11 -4.15
N ALA A 506 -16.21 -0.37 -5.26
CA ALA A 506 -15.00 0.16 -5.87
C ALA A 506 -15.25 0.41 -7.35
N ALA A 507 -14.48 1.33 -7.92
CA ALA A 507 -14.37 1.47 -9.37
C ALA A 507 -13.00 0.97 -9.81
N MET A 508 -12.96 0.33 -10.98
CA MET A 508 -11.71 0.02 -11.67
C MET A 508 -11.77 0.63 -13.06
N VAL A 509 -10.68 1.27 -13.48
CA VAL A 509 -10.61 1.98 -14.78
C VAL A 509 -9.35 1.56 -15.53
N GLU A 510 -9.56 1.00 -16.72
CA GLU A 510 -8.48 0.55 -17.60
C GLU A 510 -8.05 1.69 -18.52
N PHE A 511 -6.80 2.12 -18.39
CA PHE A 511 -6.17 3.10 -19.28
C PHE A 511 -5.25 2.41 -20.27
N LYS A 512 -5.26 2.87 -21.52
CA LYS A 512 -4.30 2.44 -22.54
C LYS A 512 -3.46 3.60 -23.03
N ASN A 513 -2.16 3.36 -23.12
CA ASN A 513 -1.20 4.31 -23.67
C ASN A 513 -0.93 4.02 -25.14
N ASN A 514 -1.53 4.83 -26.02
CA ASN A 514 -1.32 4.75 -27.47
C ASN A 514 -0.17 5.66 -27.96
N SER A 515 0.53 6.33 -27.04
CA SER A 515 1.72 7.12 -27.39
C SER A 515 2.95 6.23 -27.55
N ASP A 516 4.04 6.82 -28.04
CA ASP A 516 5.34 6.17 -28.25
C ASP A 516 6.28 6.27 -27.03
N LYS A 517 5.78 6.80 -25.90
CA LYS A 517 6.56 7.02 -24.67
C LYS A 517 5.88 6.40 -23.48
N THR A 518 6.68 5.97 -22.50
CA THR A 518 6.19 5.68 -21.16
C THR A 518 5.74 6.98 -20.49
N VAL A 519 4.55 6.96 -19.88
CA VAL A 519 3.97 8.12 -19.19
C VAL A 519 3.39 7.72 -17.86
N ARG A 520 3.29 8.66 -16.93
CA ARG A 520 2.55 8.50 -15.67
C ARG A 520 1.17 9.11 -15.83
N VAL A 521 0.13 8.30 -15.64
CA VAL A 521 -1.27 8.71 -15.66
C VAL A 521 -1.75 8.84 -14.23
N ALA A 522 -2.22 10.02 -13.84
CA ALA A 522 -2.63 10.32 -12.47
C ALA A 522 -4.09 10.73 -12.41
N ALA A 523 -4.84 10.15 -11.48
CA ALA A 523 -6.23 10.45 -11.22
C ALA A 523 -6.39 11.25 -9.92
N SER A 524 -7.23 12.27 -10.00
CA SER A 524 -7.50 13.22 -8.92
C SER A 524 -8.95 13.68 -8.95
N ASP A 525 -9.41 14.32 -7.89
CA ASP A 525 -10.73 14.96 -7.83
C ASP A 525 -11.87 14.00 -8.25
N ILE A 526 -12.01 12.90 -7.51
CA ILE A 526 -12.97 11.83 -7.82
C ILE A 526 -14.38 12.26 -7.44
N THR A 527 -15.31 12.05 -8.36
CA THR A 527 -16.73 12.38 -8.19
C THR A 527 -17.61 11.18 -8.53
N VAL A 528 -18.73 11.05 -7.83
CA VAL A 528 -19.77 10.05 -8.10
C VAL A 528 -21.08 10.80 -8.34
N ASP A 529 -21.71 10.57 -9.48
CA ASP A 529 -22.94 11.26 -9.90
C ASP A 529 -22.85 12.80 -9.74
N GLY A 530 -21.70 13.36 -10.09
CA GLY A 530 -21.39 14.80 -9.97
C GLY A 530 -21.09 15.31 -8.55
N THR A 531 -21.12 14.44 -7.53
CA THR A 531 -20.75 14.79 -6.14
C THR A 531 -19.29 14.46 -5.89
N MET A 532 -18.51 15.42 -5.40
CA MET A 532 -17.11 15.20 -5.02
C MET A 532 -17.03 14.23 -3.83
N VAL A 533 -16.37 13.11 -4.03
CA VAL A 533 -16.10 12.11 -2.97
C VAL A 533 -14.64 12.13 -2.52
N TYR A 534 -13.74 12.65 -3.35
CA TYR A 534 -12.34 12.84 -2.97
C TYR A 534 -11.73 14.05 -3.68
N GLU A 535 -11.08 14.94 -2.94
CA GLU A 535 -10.37 16.11 -3.49
C GLU A 535 -8.85 15.89 -3.39
N GLY A 536 -8.13 16.11 -4.50
CA GLY A 536 -6.68 15.93 -4.59
C GLY A 536 -6.25 14.70 -5.40
N LEU A 537 -4.94 14.45 -5.45
CA LEU A 537 -4.35 13.28 -6.12
C LEU A 537 -4.72 12.02 -5.33
N TRP A 538 -5.40 11.08 -5.99
CA TRP A 538 -5.72 9.79 -5.39
C TRP A 538 -4.63 8.77 -5.71
N THR A 539 -4.39 8.54 -6.99
CA THR A 539 -3.52 7.46 -7.47
C THR A 539 -2.86 7.81 -8.81
N SER A 540 -1.84 7.05 -9.18
CA SER A 540 -1.24 7.13 -10.51
C SER A 540 -0.52 5.85 -10.90
N ASN A 541 -0.60 5.48 -12.18
CA ASN A 541 0.16 4.36 -12.75
C ASN A 541 1.16 4.84 -13.79
N LEU A 542 2.33 4.21 -13.84
CA LEU A 542 3.22 4.30 -14.99
C LEU A 542 2.68 3.35 -16.08
N ILE A 543 2.54 3.84 -17.30
CA ILE A 543 2.03 3.06 -18.43
C ILE A 543 3.04 3.15 -19.57
N ALA A 544 3.72 2.04 -19.88
CA ALA A 544 4.66 1.99 -20.98
C ALA A 544 3.97 2.17 -22.35
N ALA A 545 4.74 2.57 -23.35
CA ALA A 545 4.23 2.75 -24.71
C ALA A 545 3.53 1.49 -25.23
N GLY A 546 2.31 1.63 -25.74
CA GLY A 546 1.50 0.55 -26.28
C GLY A 546 0.87 -0.38 -25.23
N LYS A 547 1.12 -0.16 -23.94
CA LYS A 547 0.59 -0.98 -22.83
C LYS A 547 -0.66 -0.36 -22.21
N ARG A 548 -1.32 -1.14 -21.36
CA ARG A 548 -2.47 -0.75 -20.55
C ARG A 548 -2.20 -0.97 -19.08
N ALA A 549 -2.92 -0.24 -18.24
CA ALA A 549 -2.89 -0.42 -16.79
C ALA A 549 -4.32 -0.32 -16.26
N LEU A 550 -4.66 -1.19 -15.32
CA LEU A 550 -5.88 -1.07 -14.54
C LEU A 550 -5.58 -0.24 -13.30
N MET A 551 -6.40 0.78 -13.09
CA MET A 551 -6.40 1.57 -11.88
C MET A 551 -7.54 1.04 -11.01
N ASP A 552 -7.21 0.22 -10.04
CA ASP A 552 -8.11 -0.67 -9.29
C ASP A 552 -8.34 -0.25 -7.83
N ASP A 553 -7.70 0.82 -7.39
CA ASP A 553 -7.68 1.32 -6.02
C ASP A 553 -8.74 2.43 -5.74
N ILE A 554 -9.75 2.60 -6.59
CA ILE A 554 -10.79 3.64 -6.41
C ILE A 554 -11.91 3.12 -5.49
N HIS A 555 -11.69 3.16 -4.18
CA HIS A 555 -12.62 2.67 -3.16
C HIS A 555 -13.80 3.64 -2.88
N LEU A 556 -14.87 3.56 -3.67
CA LEU A 556 -16.02 4.48 -3.58
C LEU A 556 -16.74 4.48 -2.23
N SER A 557 -16.94 3.31 -1.59
CA SER A 557 -17.55 3.24 -0.26
C SER A 557 -16.79 4.09 0.76
N TYR A 558 -15.47 3.94 0.78
CA TYR A 558 -14.57 4.67 1.67
C TYR A 558 -14.57 6.17 1.36
N MET A 559 -14.42 6.54 0.07
CA MET A 559 -14.43 7.95 -0.35
C MET A 559 -15.76 8.65 -0.04
N ALA A 560 -16.88 7.93 -0.13
CA ALA A 560 -18.20 8.50 0.09
C ALA A 560 -18.62 8.54 1.56
N GLU A 561 -17.82 8.08 2.53
CA GLU A 561 -18.20 8.00 3.94
C GLU A 561 -18.73 9.34 4.49
N GLU A 562 -18.03 10.44 4.20
CA GLU A 562 -18.43 11.79 4.65
C GLU A 562 -19.73 12.29 3.96
N ASN A 563 -20.08 11.69 2.83
CA ASN A 563 -21.22 12.05 1.99
C ASN A 563 -22.31 10.96 1.95
N ALA A 564 -22.27 9.96 2.83
CA ALA A 564 -23.15 8.79 2.78
C ALA A 564 -24.65 9.12 2.83
N ASN A 565 -25.03 10.27 3.39
CA ASN A 565 -26.41 10.74 3.43
C ASN A 565 -26.90 11.41 2.14
N GLN A 566 -25.99 11.70 1.20
CA GLN A 566 -26.25 12.45 -0.04
C GLN A 566 -26.04 11.61 -1.30
N LEU A 567 -25.30 10.51 -1.20
CA LEU A 567 -24.93 9.62 -2.30
C LEU A 567 -25.62 8.27 -2.20
N ASP A 568 -26.28 7.86 -3.29
CA ASP A 568 -26.80 6.51 -3.46
C ASP A 568 -25.81 5.67 -4.27
N LEU A 569 -24.88 5.04 -3.57
CA LEU A 569 -23.91 4.17 -4.21
C LEU A 569 -24.55 2.90 -4.81
N SER A 570 -25.78 2.52 -4.42
CA SER A 570 -26.44 1.33 -4.96
C SER A 570 -26.70 1.42 -6.48
N ASN A 571 -26.71 2.64 -7.03
CA ASN A 571 -26.92 2.89 -8.45
C ASN A 571 -26.05 4.05 -8.97
N VAL A 572 -24.72 3.84 -8.99
CA VAL A 572 -23.77 4.76 -9.64
C VAL A 572 -24.07 4.86 -11.13
N ARG A 573 -24.29 6.08 -11.62
CA ARG A 573 -24.57 6.39 -13.03
C ARG A 573 -23.36 7.01 -13.73
N GLU A 574 -22.56 7.75 -12.97
CA GLU A 574 -21.38 8.43 -13.49
C GLU A 574 -20.24 8.39 -12.46
N LEU A 575 -19.05 8.04 -12.94
CA LEU A 575 -17.79 8.25 -12.23
C LEU A 575 -17.03 9.37 -12.95
N GLY A 576 -16.78 10.49 -12.27
CA GLY A 576 -15.96 11.57 -12.79
C GLY A 576 -14.61 11.62 -12.09
N MET A 577 -13.57 12.01 -12.82
CA MET A 577 -12.23 12.24 -12.29
C MET A 577 -11.49 13.29 -13.13
N LYS A 578 -10.47 13.92 -12.55
CA LYS A 578 -9.47 14.66 -13.32
C LYS A 578 -8.26 13.79 -13.56
N VAL A 579 -7.92 13.63 -14.84
CA VAL A 579 -6.72 12.89 -15.27
C VAL A 579 -5.64 13.85 -15.72
N ALA A 580 -4.43 13.68 -15.18
CA ALA A 580 -3.22 14.35 -15.61
C ALA A 580 -2.22 13.33 -16.15
N VAL A 581 -1.37 13.75 -17.09
CA VAL A 581 -0.37 12.88 -17.71
C VAL A 581 1.00 13.55 -17.63
N TYR A 582 2.00 12.81 -17.19
CA TYR A 582 3.38 13.25 -17.02
C TYR A 582 4.34 12.37 -17.80
N ASP A 583 5.46 12.91 -18.24
CA ASP A 583 6.57 12.10 -18.76
C ASP A 583 7.36 11.42 -17.63
N ALA A 584 8.38 10.64 -17.98
CA ALA A 584 9.24 9.93 -17.02
C ALA A 584 10.06 10.86 -16.09
N ASN A 585 10.16 12.15 -16.39
CA ASN A 585 10.82 13.16 -15.55
C ASN A 585 9.79 14.03 -14.80
N ASP A 586 8.54 13.58 -14.72
CA ASP A 586 7.41 14.30 -14.12
C ASP A 586 7.06 15.64 -14.77
N ASN A 587 7.51 15.87 -16.02
CA ASN A 587 7.04 17.05 -16.75
C ASN A 587 5.59 16.82 -17.20
N THR A 588 4.74 17.81 -16.94
CA THR A 588 3.34 17.78 -17.37
C THR A 588 3.22 17.68 -18.90
N ILE A 589 2.68 16.56 -19.39
CA ILE A 589 2.24 16.38 -20.79
C ILE A 589 0.80 16.90 -20.94
N LEU A 590 -0.07 16.53 -20.00
CA LEU A 590 -1.48 16.94 -19.96
C LEU A 590 -1.82 17.44 -18.55
N LYS A 591 -2.33 18.67 -18.47
CA LYS A 591 -2.88 19.23 -17.24
C LYS A 591 -4.15 18.48 -16.83
N PRO A 592 -4.51 18.46 -15.53
CA PRO A 592 -5.73 17.83 -15.05
C PRO A 592 -6.95 18.15 -15.94
N THR A 593 -7.49 17.12 -16.59
CA THR A 593 -8.58 17.19 -17.57
C THR A 593 -9.72 16.30 -17.08
N GLU A 594 -10.96 16.80 -17.14
CA GLU A 594 -12.14 16.05 -16.70
C GLU A 594 -12.41 14.85 -17.61
N VAL A 595 -12.61 13.70 -16.98
CA VAL A 595 -13.00 12.44 -17.58
C VAL A 595 -14.23 11.95 -16.81
N ASN A 596 -15.35 11.77 -17.52
CA ASN A 596 -16.60 11.27 -16.95
C ASN A 596 -16.99 9.97 -17.66
N ILE A 597 -17.23 8.94 -16.86
CA ILE A 597 -17.52 7.57 -17.31
C ILE A 597 -18.95 7.24 -16.89
N ALA A 598 -19.81 6.93 -17.85
CA ALA A 598 -21.22 6.63 -17.61
C ALA A 598 -21.48 5.11 -17.55
N PHE A 599 -22.31 4.67 -16.59
CA PHE A 599 -22.63 3.27 -16.30
C PHE A 599 -24.11 2.92 -16.46
#